data_AF-A0A938QR36-F1
#
_entry.id   AF-A0A938QR36-F1
#
_cell.length_a   1.000
_cell.length_b   1.000
_cell.length_c   1.000
_cell.angle_alpha   90.00
_cell.angle_beta   90.00
_cell.angle_gamma   90.00
#
_symmetry.space_group_name_H-M   'P 1'
#
loop_
_entity.id
_entity.type
_entity.pdbx_description
1 polymer ?
#
loop_
_entity_poly.entity_id
_entity_poly.type
_entity_poly.pdbx_seq_one_letter_code
_entity_poly.pdbx_strand_id
1 'polypeptide(L)'
;MSVGHHSGGYAIDGLLTVVSCFFELELAQGMAEKFFAALPVSSTLWARLGHLTGLPERAARLLKVDRLLMVFPAGARGTAKLYEDRWSLVRFGSGFIRLALAPNTSIVPTAFVGGGDVLPTVTNLYRLGRLVGVPYIPSALTGCRCRCRFRR
;
A
#
# COMPACT_ATOMS: atom_id res chain seq x y z
N MET A 1 10.59 10.92 -4.40
CA MET A 1 9.73 10.05 -3.54
C MET A 1 8.32 10.04 -4.10
N SER A 2 7.81 8.88 -4.50
CA SER A 2 6.41 8.71 -4.92
C SER A 2 5.52 8.54 -3.68
N VAL A 3 4.44 9.32 -3.60
CA VAL A 3 3.46 9.25 -2.51
C VAL A 3 2.10 8.93 -3.10
N GLY A 4 1.59 7.75 -2.75
CA GLY A 4 0.36 7.22 -3.34
C GLY A 4 -0.68 6.77 -2.31
N HIS A 5 -1.91 6.56 -2.78
CA HIS A 5 -2.98 6.00 -1.97
C HIS A 5 -3.21 4.52 -2.29
N HIS A 6 -3.98 3.83 -1.45
CA HIS A 6 -4.43 2.47 -1.76
C HIS A 6 -5.86 2.49 -2.30
N SER A 7 -6.10 1.75 -3.39
CA SER A 7 -7.38 1.70 -4.07
C SER A 7 -8.38 0.74 -3.41
N GLY A 8 -7.90 -0.22 -2.60
CA GLY A 8 -8.72 -1.04 -1.70
C GLY A 8 -8.46 -2.55 -1.79
N GLY A 9 -8.89 -3.28 -0.76
CA GLY A 9 -8.75 -4.73 -0.63
C GLY A 9 -7.31 -5.19 -0.43
N TYR A 10 -6.64 -5.44 -1.54
CA TYR A 10 -5.25 -5.92 -1.59
C TYR A 10 -4.32 -4.78 -1.99
N ALA A 11 -3.11 -4.75 -1.44
CA ALA A 11 -2.09 -3.72 -1.73
C ALA A 11 -1.43 -3.89 -3.11
N ILE A 12 -2.21 -4.19 -4.15
CA ILE A 12 -1.73 -4.43 -5.51
C ILE A 12 -1.21 -3.14 -6.15
N ASP A 13 -1.71 -1.97 -5.73
CA ASP A 13 -1.20 -0.67 -6.18
C ASP A 13 0.32 -0.56 -6.01
N GLY A 14 0.83 -1.01 -4.85
CA GLY A 14 2.26 -1.01 -4.57
C GLY A 14 3.03 -1.97 -5.48
N LEU A 15 2.48 -3.16 -5.74
CA LEU A 15 3.10 -4.12 -6.65
C LEU A 15 3.12 -3.59 -8.09
N LEU A 16 2.00 -3.08 -8.59
CA LEU A 16 1.92 -2.52 -9.95
C LEU A 16 2.87 -1.33 -10.12
N THR A 17 3.03 -0.49 -9.09
CA THR A 17 4.00 0.61 -9.12
C THR A 17 5.42 0.09 -9.21
N VAL A 18 5.80 -0.89 -8.39
CA VAL A 18 7.14 -1.49 -8.42
C VAL A 18 7.42 -2.12 -9.78
N VAL A 19 6.47 -2.88 -10.33
CA VAL A 19 6.59 -3.50 -11.65
C VAL A 19 6.72 -2.44 -12.74
N SER A 20 5.89 -1.39 -12.71
CA SER A 20 5.95 -0.30 -13.70
C SER A 20 7.30 0.43 -13.64
N CYS A 21 7.78 0.74 -12.44
CA CYS A 21 9.09 1.36 -12.26
C CYS A 21 10.23 0.44 -12.66
N PHE A 22 10.12 -0.87 -12.48
CA PHE A 22 11.16 -1.82 -12.89
C PHE A 22 11.38 -1.86 -14.41
N PHE A 23 10.32 -1.66 -15.21
CA PHE A 23 10.42 -1.69 -16.67
C PHE A 23 10.89 -0.36 -17.27
N GLU A 24 10.48 0.77 -16.70
CA GLU A 24 10.68 2.09 -17.32
C GLU A 24 11.70 2.97 -16.57
N LEU A 25 11.97 2.66 -15.30
CA LEU A 25 12.75 3.48 -14.38
C LEU A 25 13.67 2.59 -13.53
N GLU A 26 14.03 3.06 -12.33
CA GLU A 26 14.71 2.26 -11.32
C GLU A 26 13.73 1.52 -10.42
N LEU A 27 14.18 0.40 -9.84
CA LEU A 27 13.39 -0.38 -8.88
C LEU A 27 12.94 0.49 -7.69
N ALA A 28 11.64 0.75 -7.63
CA ALA A 28 11.02 1.49 -6.54
C ALA A 28 11.09 0.69 -5.24
N GLN A 29 11.64 1.30 -4.19
CA GLN A 29 11.69 0.70 -2.86
C GLN A 29 10.52 1.21 -2.04
N GLY A 30 9.59 0.30 -1.74
CA GLY A 30 8.46 0.57 -0.86
C GLY A 30 8.81 0.37 0.62
N MET A 31 8.23 1.19 1.49
CA MET A 31 8.20 0.92 2.93
C MET A 31 7.15 -0.17 3.20
N ALA A 32 7.61 -1.39 3.47
CA ALA A 32 6.71 -2.48 3.81
C ALA A 32 6.10 -2.25 5.20
N GLU A 33 4.78 -2.41 5.28
CA GLU A 33 4.03 -2.44 6.54
C GLU A 33 4.61 -3.50 7.49
N LYS A 34 4.57 -3.22 8.80
CA LYS A 34 5.26 -4.04 9.80
C LYS A 34 4.78 -5.49 9.83
N PHE A 35 3.55 -5.76 9.40
CA PHE A 35 2.98 -7.11 9.35
C PHE A 35 3.67 -7.99 8.29
N PHE A 36 4.19 -7.43 7.20
CA PHE A 36 4.95 -8.19 6.20
C PHE A 36 6.31 -8.68 6.71
N ALA A 37 6.83 -8.04 7.76
CA ALA A 37 8.03 -8.51 8.46
C ALA A 37 7.72 -9.60 9.51
N ALA A 38 6.45 -9.74 9.92
CA ALA A 38 6.03 -10.70 10.94
C ALA A 38 5.80 -12.12 10.41
N LEU A 39 5.62 -12.31 9.09
CA LEU A 39 5.51 -13.65 8.51
C LEU A 39 6.90 -14.12 8.02
N PRO A 40 7.34 -15.33 8.42
CA PRO A 40 8.73 -15.79 8.27
C PRO A 40 9.18 -15.96 6.81
N VAL A 41 8.26 -16.22 5.88
CA VAL A 41 8.57 -16.33 4.45
C VAL A 41 8.48 -14.97 3.75
N SER A 42 7.50 -14.14 4.12
CA SER A 42 7.33 -12.84 3.48
C SER A 42 8.47 -11.88 3.82
N SER A 43 8.98 -11.90 5.05
CA SER A 43 10.07 -11.01 5.47
C SER A 43 11.31 -11.16 4.57
N THR A 44 11.68 -12.40 4.23
CA THR A 44 12.81 -12.70 3.36
C THR A 44 12.52 -12.30 1.91
N LEU A 45 11.31 -12.56 1.42
CA LEU A 45 10.91 -12.17 0.07
C LEU A 45 10.93 -10.64 -0.10
N TRP A 46 10.32 -9.90 0.84
CA TRP A 46 10.28 -8.43 0.81
C TRP A 46 11.68 -7.83 0.91
N ALA A 47 12.55 -8.38 1.76
CA ALA A 47 13.94 -7.96 1.83
C ALA A 47 14.69 -8.18 0.51
N ARG A 48 14.48 -9.33 -0.15
CA ARG A 48 15.08 -9.64 -1.47
C ARG A 48 14.55 -8.74 -2.60
N LEU A 49 13.29 -8.35 -2.53
CA LEU A 49 12.68 -7.38 -3.43
C LEU A 49 13.12 -5.93 -3.13
N GLY A 50 14.00 -5.71 -2.14
CA GLY A 50 14.51 -4.40 -1.79
C GLY A 50 13.55 -3.54 -0.96
N HIS A 51 12.47 -4.13 -0.45
CA HIS A 51 11.51 -3.47 0.43
C HIS A 51 12.01 -3.51 1.87
N LEU A 52 12.10 -2.32 2.48
CA LEU A 52 12.57 -2.17 3.85
C LEU A 52 11.39 -2.03 4.81
N THR A 53 11.57 -2.56 6.02
CA THR A 53 10.66 -2.28 7.14
C THR A 53 10.50 -0.77 7.31
N GLY A 54 9.28 -0.31 7.57
CA GLY A 54 8.92 1.11 7.68
C GLY A 54 9.51 1.87 8.88
N LEU A 55 10.84 1.85 9.03
CA LEU A 55 11.61 2.67 9.96
C LEU A 55 12.07 3.96 9.25
N PRO A 56 11.85 5.14 9.85
CA PRO A 56 12.16 6.41 9.21
C PRO A 56 13.66 6.58 8.92
N GLU A 57 14.54 6.00 9.73
CA GLU A 57 16.00 6.07 9.55
C GLU A 57 16.44 5.36 8.26
N ARG A 58 15.79 4.25 7.91
CA ARG A 58 16.06 3.49 6.68
C ARG A 58 15.58 4.26 5.46
N ALA A 59 14.37 4.81 5.54
CA ALA A 59 13.81 5.65 4.48
C ALA A 59 14.71 6.88 4.22
N ALA A 60 15.16 7.57 5.28
CA ALA A 60 16.07 8.70 5.14
C ALA A 60 17.41 8.32 4.49
N ARG A 61 17.97 7.14 4.79
CA ARG A 61 19.18 6.65 4.13
C ARG A 61 18.96 6.41 2.64
N LEU A 62 17.84 5.80 2.25
CA LEU A 62 17.51 5.59 0.83
C LEU A 62 17.39 6.91 0.07
N LEU A 63 16.71 7.89 0.66
CA LEU A 63 16.55 9.21 0.05
C LEU A 63 17.88 9.96 -0.08
N LYS A 64 18.83 9.75 0.84
CA LYS A 64 20.17 10.36 0.76
C LYS A 64 21.03 9.82 -0.39
N VAL A 65 20.79 8.59 -0.83
CA VAL A 65 21.48 7.98 -1.97
C VAL A 65 20.65 8.04 -3.26
N ASP A 66 19.72 8.98 -3.32
CA ASP A 66 18.84 9.29 -4.46
C ASP A 66 18.02 8.10 -4.99
N ARG A 67 17.62 7.17 -4.12
CA ARG A 67 16.80 6.02 -4.50
C ARG A 67 15.32 6.38 -4.52
N LEU A 68 14.60 5.81 -5.51
CA LEU A 68 13.15 5.98 -5.63
C LEU A 68 12.41 5.29 -4.47
N LEU A 69 12.00 6.09 -3.49
CA LEU A 69 11.17 5.65 -2.38
C LEU A 69 9.67 5.79 -2.71
N MET A 70 8.92 4.71 -2.52
CA MET A 70 7.45 4.66 -2.64
C MET A 70 6.80 4.59 -1.26
N VAL A 71 5.85 5.49 -0.98
CA VAL A 71 5.21 5.63 0.33
C VAL A 71 3.68 5.67 0.19
N PHE A 72 3.00 4.87 1.01
CA PHE A 72 1.55 4.88 1.15
C PHE A 72 1.14 5.37 2.54
N PRO A 73 0.91 6.69 2.74
CA PRO A 73 0.68 7.27 4.06
C PRO A 73 -0.67 6.90 4.69
N ALA A 74 -1.55 6.23 3.96
CA ALA A 74 -2.78 5.64 4.49
C ALA A 74 -2.52 4.34 5.29
N GLY A 75 -1.46 3.60 4.92
CA GLY A 75 -1.13 2.27 5.47
C GLY A 75 -2.28 1.26 5.34
N ALA A 76 -2.37 0.35 6.31
CA ALA A 76 -3.40 -0.69 6.37
C ALA A 76 -4.86 -0.18 6.33
N ARG A 77 -5.10 1.09 6.71
CA ARG A 77 -6.45 1.68 6.62
C ARG A 77 -6.86 1.95 5.18
N GLY A 78 -5.90 2.29 4.31
CA GLY A 78 -6.16 2.50 2.89
C GLY A 78 -6.51 1.21 2.16
N THR A 79 -5.92 0.09 2.56
CA THR A 79 -6.23 -1.22 1.98
C THR A 79 -7.53 -1.80 2.55
N ALA A 80 -7.95 -1.43 3.76
CA ALA A 80 -9.15 -1.96 4.41
C ALA A 80 -10.48 -1.40 3.88
N LYS A 81 -10.47 -0.63 2.78
CA LYS A 81 -11.68 -0.02 2.20
C LYS A 81 -12.63 -1.08 1.67
N LEU A 82 -13.91 -0.89 1.98
CA LEU A 82 -14.99 -1.70 1.40
C LEU A 82 -15.37 -1.16 0.01
N TYR A 83 -16.10 -1.97 -0.75
CA TYR A 83 -16.57 -1.61 -2.09
C TYR A 83 -17.37 -0.29 -2.12
N GLU A 84 -18.13 0.00 -1.07
CA GLU A 84 -18.90 1.24 -0.96
C GLU A 84 -17.99 2.48 -0.89
N ASP A 85 -16.84 2.34 -0.24
CA ASP A 85 -15.84 3.39 -0.03
C ASP A 85 -14.75 3.41 -1.11
N ARG A 86 -14.88 2.62 -2.19
CA ARG A 86 -13.80 2.46 -3.18
C ARG A 86 -13.33 3.78 -3.80
N TRP A 87 -14.24 4.74 -3.97
CA TRP A 87 -13.97 6.07 -4.56
C TRP A 87 -13.61 7.16 -3.54
N SER A 88 -13.59 6.87 -2.24
CA SER A 88 -13.21 7.84 -1.21
C SER A 88 -11.72 7.77 -0.90
N LEU A 89 -11.11 8.84 -0.37
CA LEU A 89 -9.73 8.78 0.13
C LEU A 89 -9.73 8.67 1.65
N VAL A 90 -8.84 7.82 2.16
CA VAL A 90 -8.57 7.74 3.60
C VAL A 90 -7.55 8.81 3.96
N ARG A 91 -7.69 9.40 5.16
CA ARG A 91 -6.77 10.43 5.65
C ARG A 91 -5.32 9.93 5.68
N PHE A 92 -4.43 10.69 5.04
CA PHE A 92 -2.99 10.41 5.02
C PHE A 92 -2.32 10.89 6.32
N GLY A 93 -1.36 10.10 6.82
CA GLY A 93 -0.44 10.58 7.86
C GLY A 93 0.56 11.57 7.27
N SER A 94 1.00 12.55 8.06
CA SER A 94 1.97 13.58 7.63
C SER A 94 3.44 13.17 7.82
N GLY A 95 3.72 11.97 8.37
CA GLY A 95 5.07 11.53 8.70
C GLY A 95 6.04 11.51 7.50
N PHE A 96 5.54 11.26 6.30
CA PHE A 96 6.36 11.28 5.08
C PHE A 96 6.87 12.69 4.71
N ILE A 97 6.19 13.75 5.15
CA ILE A 97 6.64 15.14 4.91
C ILE A 97 7.97 15.38 5.63
N ARG A 98 8.09 14.90 6.88
CA ARG A 98 9.35 14.96 7.63
C ARG A 98 10.48 14.21 6.93
N LEU A 99 10.17 13.07 6.30
CA LEU A 99 11.14 12.29 5.51
C LEU A 99 11.58 13.01 4.24
N ALA A 100 10.70 13.80 3.61
CA ALA A 100 11.03 14.58 2.42
C ALA A 100 11.89 15.82 2.75
N LEU A 101 11.61 16.49 3.86
CA LEU A 101 12.24 17.76 4.22
C LEU A 101 13.74 17.61 4.51
N ALA A 102 14.14 16.59 5.26
CA ALA A 102 15.53 16.42 5.69
C ALA A 102 16.54 16.25 4.52
N PRO A 103 16.27 15.40 3.51
CA PRO A 103 17.09 15.28 2.30
C PRO A 103 16.70 16.26 1.17
N ASN A 104 15.73 17.16 1.37
CA ASN A 104 15.15 18.01 0.33
C ASN A 104 14.67 17.23 -0.91
N THR A 105 14.01 16.10 -0.69
CA THR A 105 13.55 15.20 -1.75
C THR A 105 12.23 15.69 -2.37
N SER A 106 12.15 15.67 -3.70
CA SER A 106 10.91 15.96 -4.44
C SER A 106 9.82 14.91 -4.18
N ILE A 107 8.60 15.38 -3.92
CA ILE A 107 7.41 14.55 -3.71
C ILE A 107 6.63 14.48 -5.02
N VAL A 108 6.48 13.27 -5.56
CA VAL A 108 5.66 13.00 -6.74
C VAL A 108 4.35 12.36 -6.27
N PRO A 109 3.21 13.08 -6.33
CA PRO A 109 1.92 12.50 -5.97
C PRO A 109 1.50 11.46 -7.02
N THR A 110 0.98 10.32 -6.57
CA THR A 110 0.53 9.22 -7.43
C THR A 110 -0.87 8.78 -7.01
N ALA A 111 -1.77 8.62 -7.98
CA ALA A 111 -3.14 8.21 -7.73
C ALA A 111 -3.47 6.93 -8.50
N PHE A 112 -4.07 5.96 -7.82
CA PHE A 112 -4.56 4.72 -8.40
C PHE A 112 -6.07 4.79 -8.55
N VAL A 113 -6.58 4.31 -9.68
CA VAL A 113 -8.01 4.36 -9.98
C VAL A 113 -8.45 2.98 -10.43
N GLY A 114 -9.65 2.56 -10.03
CA GLY A 114 -10.26 1.31 -10.49
C GLY A 114 -9.86 0.04 -9.73
N GLY A 115 -8.83 0.06 -8.87
CA GLY A 115 -8.43 -1.16 -8.15
C GLY A 115 -9.53 -1.74 -7.25
N GLY A 116 -10.34 -0.89 -6.63
CA GLY A 116 -11.53 -1.32 -5.87
C GLY A 116 -12.70 -1.83 -6.74
N ASP A 117 -12.72 -1.55 -8.04
CA ASP A 117 -13.66 -2.16 -8.99
C ASP A 117 -13.17 -3.52 -9.49
N VAL A 118 -11.85 -3.67 -9.68
CA VAL A 118 -11.23 -4.94 -10.11
C VAL A 118 -11.27 -5.99 -9.00
N LEU A 119 -11.01 -5.59 -7.75
CA LEU A 119 -11.00 -6.47 -6.58
C LEU A 119 -11.96 -5.95 -5.51
N PRO A 120 -13.28 -6.15 -5.71
CA PRO A 120 -14.28 -5.66 -4.78
C PRO A 120 -14.16 -6.37 -3.44
N THR A 121 -13.90 -5.58 -2.39
CA THR A 121 -13.87 -6.07 -1.01
C THR A 121 -15.22 -5.80 -0.38
N VAL A 122 -15.96 -6.87 -0.07
CA VAL A 122 -17.31 -6.77 0.53
C VAL A 122 -17.21 -6.75 2.05
N THR A 123 -16.31 -7.57 2.61
CA THR A 123 -16.09 -7.63 4.05
C THR A 123 -14.63 -7.91 4.38
N ASN A 124 -14.21 -7.47 5.56
CA ASN A 124 -12.87 -7.71 6.09
C ASN A 124 -12.95 -8.72 7.25
N LEU A 125 -12.34 -9.89 7.07
CA LEU A 125 -12.32 -10.96 8.07
C LEU A 125 -11.19 -10.71 9.09
N TYR A 126 -11.40 -9.78 10.03
CA TYR A 126 -10.40 -9.43 11.07
C TYR A 126 -10.06 -10.60 12.00
N ARG A 127 -11.05 -11.46 12.33
CA ARG A 127 -10.83 -12.63 13.20
C ARG A 127 -9.89 -13.64 12.56
N LEU A 128 -10.13 -13.94 11.28
CA LEU A 128 -9.27 -14.85 10.52
C LEU A 128 -7.90 -14.23 10.27
N GLY A 129 -7.83 -12.92 10.02
CA GLY A 129 -6.59 -12.18 9.91
C GLY A 129 -5.70 -12.33 11.15
N ARG A 130 -6.27 -12.14 12.35
CA ARG A 130 -5.54 -12.32 13.62
C ARG A 130 -4.98 -13.73 13.82
N LEU A 131 -5.70 -14.77 13.37
CA LEU A 131 -5.23 -16.16 13.47
C LEU A 131 -3.98 -16.43 12.62
N VAL A 132 -3.85 -15.75 11.49
CA VAL A 132 -2.72 -15.93 10.55
C VAL A 132 -1.69 -14.80 10.61
N GLY A 133 -1.82 -13.88 11.58
CA GLY A 133 -0.84 -12.80 11.80
C GLY A 133 -0.93 -11.61 10.84
N VAL A 134 -2.05 -11.42 10.13
CA VAL A 134 -2.30 -10.29 9.22
C VAL A 134 -3.42 -9.38 9.77
N PRO A 135 -3.46 -8.08 9.43
CA PRO A 135 -4.43 -7.16 10.03
C PRO A 135 -5.89 -7.55 9.73
N TYR A 136 -6.16 -8.02 8.52
CA TYR A 136 -7.45 -8.55 8.09
C TYR A 136 -7.25 -9.35 6.80
N ILE A 137 -8.22 -10.19 6.46
CA ILE A 137 -8.29 -10.84 5.16
C ILE A 137 -9.48 -10.22 4.41
N PRO A 138 -9.25 -9.46 3.34
CA PRO A 138 -10.35 -8.96 2.52
C PRO A 138 -11.03 -10.16 1.85
N SER A 139 -12.35 -10.18 1.88
CA SER A 139 -13.12 -11.20 1.17
C SER A 139 -14.15 -10.56 0.26
N ALA A 140 -14.23 -11.13 -0.94
CA ALA A 140 -15.30 -10.90 -1.89
C ALA A 140 -16.51 -11.81 -1.62
N LEU A 141 -16.42 -12.72 -0.62
CA LEU A 141 -17.42 -13.75 -0.37
C LEU A 141 -18.78 -13.13 -0.03
N THR A 142 -19.71 -13.38 -0.95
CA THR A 142 -21.06 -12.85 -1.02
C THR A 142 -22.01 -13.59 -0.08
N GLY A 143 -22.45 -12.92 0.98
CA GLY A 143 -23.77 -13.12 1.56
C GLY A 143 -24.69 -11.91 1.35
N CYS A 144 -24.12 -10.73 1.07
CA CYS A 144 -24.87 -9.51 0.84
C CYS A 144 -24.99 -9.24 -0.66
N ARG A 145 -26.22 -8.97 -1.09
CA ARG A 145 -26.56 -8.43 -2.42
C ARG A 145 -25.79 -7.14 -2.65
N CYS A 146 -24.57 -7.22 -3.19
CA CYS A 146 -23.94 -6.06 -3.81
C CYS A 146 -24.83 -5.64 -4.96
N ARG A 147 -25.70 -4.66 -4.71
CA ARG A 147 -26.39 -3.90 -5.75
C ARG A 147 -25.29 -3.14 -6.48
N CYS A 148 -24.65 -3.79 -7.45
CA CYS A 148 -23.82 -3.13 -8.44
C CYS A 148 -24.72 -2.21 -9.26
N ARG A 149 -25.07 -1.06 -8.69
CA ARG A 149 -25.63 0.06 -9.45
C ARG A 149 -24.43 0.66 -10.17
N PHE A 150 -24.16 0.16 -11.37
CA PHE A 150 -23.44 0.95 -12.37
C PHE A 150 -24.28 2.22 -12.58
N ARG A 151 -23.95 3.29 -11.86
CA ARG A 151 -24.36 4.63 -12.29
C ARG A 151 -23.57 4.88 -13.57
N ARG A 152 -24.25 4.74 -14.70
CA ARG A 152 -23.80 5.28 -15.99
C ARG A 152 -23.65 6.79 -15.86
#